data_AF-A0A848M1J3-F1
#
_entry.id   AF-A0A848M1J3-F1
#
_cell.length_a   1.000
_cell.length_b   1.000
_cell.length_c   1.000
_cell.angle_alpha   90.00
_cell.angle_beta   90.00
_cell.angle_gamma   90.00
#
_symmetry.space_group_name_H-M   'P 1'
#
loop_
_entity.id
_entity.type
_entity.pdbx_description
1 polymer ?
#
loop_
_entity_poly.entity_id
_entity_poly.type
_entity_poly.pdbx_seq_one_letter_code
_entity_poly.pdbx_strand_id
1 'polypeptide(L)'
;GGREGVRYSGSPLPLSLSEAGYRHQVLLVELKGDALESVRPLTVPRSTDMVRVPARDAVPLDEVVALLAALPDHEEDSPEWRRPYLEVCVALPRPEPSLRHKVEKVLEGKAARLVKLTPAYTGTGGALAEAQPGLSLKERTPEDVFRARYARDFQEPPAPVLLEAFHTLLTEVQEEAS
;
A
#
# COMPACT_ATOMS: atom_id res chain seq x y z
N GLY A 1 -26.59 16.97 5.61
CA GLY A 1 -27.12 15.83 6.40
C GLY A 1 -27.31 16.30 7.82
N GLY A 2 -28.49 16.11 8.41
CA GLY A 2 -28.84 16.70 9.71
C GLY A 2 -29.99 15.99 10.42
N ARG A 3 -30.22 14.71 10.10
CA ARG A 3 -31.18 13.88 10.85
C ARG A 3 -30.41 13.18 11.96
N GLU A 4 -30.59 13.60 13.20
CA GLU A 4 -29.86 13.05 14.36
C GLU A 4 -30.01 11.54 14.52
N GLY A 5 -31.14 10.97 14.07
CA GLY A 5 -31.45 9.55 14.14
C GLY A 5 -30.91 8.67 13.00
N VAL A 6 -30.24 9.24 11.98
CA VAL A 6 -29.62 8.45 10.90
C VAL A 6 -28.11 8.46 11.09
N ARG A 7 -27.54 7.35 11.56
CA ARG A 7 -26.11 7.21 11.84
C ARG A 7 -25.60 5.84 11.42
N TYR A 8 -24.33 5.81 11.00
CA TYR A 8 -23.57 4.58 10.85
C TYR A 8 -22.65 4.43 12.06
N SER A 9 -22.70 3.29 12.73
CA SER A 9 -21.81 3.00 13.86
C SER A 9 -20.37 2.70 13.42
N GLY A 10 -20.17 2.33 12.14
CA GLY A 10 -18.90 1.83 11.64
C GLY A 10 -18.61 0.41 12.14
N SER A 11 -17.43 -0.12 11.82
CA SER A 11 -16.95 -1.37 12.40
C SER A 11 -16.46 -1.13 13.84
N PRO A 12 -16.52 -2.13 14.73
CA PRO A 12 -15.95 -2.02 16.08
C PRO A 12 -14.43 -2.19 16.11
N LEU A 13 -13.82 -2.63 15.01
CA LEU A 13 -12.39 -2.90 14.87
C LEU A 13 -11.89 -2.43 13.50
N PRO A 14 -10.59 -2.08 13.35
CA PRO A 14 -10.03 -1.71 12.07
C PRO A 14 -10.13 -2.86 11.06
N LEU A 15 -10.72 -2.60 9.89
CA LEU A 15 -10.81 -3.56 8.79
C LEU A 15 -9.76 -3.30 7.71
N SER A 16 -9.11 -2.14 7.77
CA SER A 16 -8.08 -1.72 6.82
C SER A 16 -7.01 -0.87 7.50
N LEU A 17 -5.79 -0.84 6.94
CA LEU A 17 -4.70 0.03 7.44
C LEU A 17 -5.03 1.52 7.32
N SER A 18 -5.91 1.91 6.39
CA SER A 18 -6.42 3.28 6.28
C SER A 18 -7.23 3.73 7.49
N GLU A 19 -7.74 2.80 8.30
CA GLU A 19 -8.46 3.09 9.54
C GLU A 19 -7.51 3.28 10.75
N ALA A 20 -6.19 3.33 10.55
CA ALA A 20 -5.23 3.57 11.63
C ALA A 20 -5.58 4.83 12.46
N GLY A 21 -6.06 5.90 11.82
CA GLY A 21 -6.51 7.12 12.49
C GLY A 21 -7.96 7.11 12.97
N TYR A 22 -8.76 6.10 12.60
CA TYR A 22 -10.19 6.04 12.93
C TYR A 22 -10.41 5.50 14.34
N ARG A 23 -11.18 6.25 15.14
CA ARG A 23 -11.59 5.84 16.49
C ARG A 23 -12.89 5.06 16.42
N HIS A 24 -12.77 3.74 16.43
CA HIS A 24 -13.91 2.83 16.44
C HIS A 24 -14.76 3.03 17.70
N GLN A 25 -16.07 2.96 17.53
CA GLN A 25 -17.04 3.19 18.60
C GLN A 25 -18.29 2.33 18.40
N VAL A 26 -18.97 2.04 19.49
CA VAL A 26 -20.34 1.52 19.51
C VAL A 26 -21.26 2.66 19.94
N LEU A 27 -22.42 2.80 19.30
CA LEU A 27 -23.41 3.80 19.70
C LEU A 27 -24.41 3.17 20.67
N LEU A 28 -24.45 3.68 21.89
CA LEU A 28 -25.50 3.38 22.85
C LEU A 28 -26.68 4.31 22.57
N VAL A 29 -27.81 3.73 22.17
CA VAL A 29 -29.04 4.45 21.82
C VAL A 29 -30.07 4.22 22.92
N GLU A 30 -30.59 5.31 23.47
CA GLU A 30 -31.66 5.31 24.47
C GLU A 30 -32.94 5.86 23.83
N LEU A 31 -34.04 5.14 23.99
CA LEU A 31 -35.36 5.51 23.47
C LEU A 31 -36.33 5.69 24.64
N LYS A 32 -37.14 6.75 24.59
CA LYS A 32 -38.22 7.00 25.53
C LYS A 32 -39.56 6.94 24.81
N GLY A 33 -40.19 5.76 24.85
CA GLY A 33 -41.37 5.49 24.04
C GLY A 33 -41.01 5.42 22.55
N ASP A 34 -41.67 6.24 21.74
CA ASP A 34 -41.44 6.39 20.30
C ASP A 34 -40.40 7.48 19.95
N ALA A 35 -39.88 8.18 20.97
CA ALA A 35 -38.91 9.26 20.79
C ALA A 35 -37.47 8.79 21.06
N LEU A 36 -36.54 9.26 20.24
CA LEU A 36 -35.11 9.14 20.50
C LEU A 36 -34.73 10.04 21.68
N GLU A 37 -34.21 9.44 22.76
CA GLU A 37 -33.84 10.18 23.98
C GLU A 37 -32.36 10.58 23.95
N SER A 38 -31.46 9.63 23.64
CA SER A 38 -30.03 9.92 23.57
C SER A 38 -29.27 8.97 22.64
N VAL A 39 -28.12 9.44 22.14
CA VAL A 39 -27.14 8.61 21.42
C VAL A 39 -25.76 8.94 21.96
N ARG A 40 -25.11 7.98 22.62
CA ARG A 40 -23.78 8.16 23.25
C ARG A 40 -22.75 7.25 22.60
N PRO A 41 -21.62 7.78 22.10
CA PRO A 41 -20.54 6.95 21.60
C PRO A 41 -19.75 6.31 22.75
N LEU A 42 -19.53 5.01 22.65
CA LEU A 42 -18.65 4.22 23.52
C LEU A 42 -17.45 3.78 22.68
N THR A 43 -16.29 4.38 22.91
CA THR A 43 -15.05 4.06 22.18
C THR A 43 -14.63 2.62 22.43
N VAL A 44 -14.28 1.89 21.37
CA VAL A 44 -13.71 0.54 21.50
C VAL A 44 -12.20 0.66 21.75
N PRO A 45 -11.65 0.07 22.83
CA PRO A 45 -10.21 0.05 23.07
C PRO A 45 -9.47 -0.68 21.96
N ARG A 46 -8.32 -0.14 21.55
CA ARG A 46 -7.46 -0.75 20.55
C ARG A 46 -6.39 -1.61 21.23
N SER A 47 -6.35 -2.90 20.91
CA SER A 47 -5.40 -3.87 21.48
C SER A 47 -4.05 -3.91 20.75
N THR A 48 -4.03 -3.48 19.49
CA THR A 48 -2.86 -3.52 18.61
C THR A 48 -2.87 -2.28 17.71
N ASP A 49 -1.76 -1.56 17.66
CA ASP A 49 -1.63 -0.37 16.82
C ASP A 49 -1.34 -0.72 15.36
N MET A 50 -1.63 0.26 14.48
CA MET A 50 -1.30 0.23 13.07
C MET A 50 -0.40 1.42 12.78
N VAL A 51 0.80 1.17 12.26
CA VAL A 51 1.82 2.15 11.98
C VAL A 51 2.10 2.15 10.49
N ARG A 52 2.25 3.34 9.92
CA ARG A 52 2.64 3.54 8.52
C ARG A 52 3.97 4.27 8.47
N VAL A 53 4.94 3.72 7.74
CA VAL A 53 6.28 4.29 7.58
C VAL A 53 6.58 4.47 6.09
N PRO A 54 6.87 5.70 5.63
CA PRO A 54 6.73 6.97 6.33
C PRO A 54 5.25 7.30 6.63
N ALA A 55 5.01 8.19 7.60
CA ALA A 55 3.63 8.51 8.03
C ALA A 55 2.76 9.14 6.93
N ARG A 56 3.37 9.82 5.95
CA ARG A 56 2.70 10.57 4.88
C ARG A 56 3.14 10.08 3.49
N ASP A 57 3.80 10.92 2.70
CA ASP A 57 4.19 10.59 1.34
C ASP A 57 5.29 9.54 1.34
N ALA A 58 5.29 8.66 0.33
CA ALA A 58 6.35 7.68 0.18
C ALA A 58 7.70 8.39 0.00
N VAL A 59 8.74 7.89 0.66
CA VAL A 59 10.10 8.45 0.61
C VAL A 59 11.07 7.43 0.00
N PRO A 60 12.25 7.85 -0.49
CA PRO A 60 13.23 6.94 -1.06
C PRO A 60 13.63 5.82 -0.11
N LEU A 61 14.05 4.68 -0.67
CA LEU A 61 14.36 3.47 0.10
C LEU A 61 15.36 3.71 1.25
N ASP A 62 16.40 4.50 1.04
CA ASP A 62 17.41 4.75 2.08
C ASP A 62 16.82 5.49 3.29
N GLU A 63 15.90 6.43 3.05
CA GLU A 63 15.20 7.14 4.11
C GLU A 63 14.20 6.22 4.82
N VAL A 64 13.49 5.36 4.07
CA VAL A 64 12.64 4.33 4.67
C VAL A 64 13.46 3.41 5.58
N VAL A 65 14.62 2.94 5.13
CA VAL A 65 15.51 2.09 5.93
C VAL A 65 15.92 2.78 7.22
N ALA A 66 16.28 4.07 7.16
CA ALA A 66 16.61 4.85 8.36
C ALA A 66 15.43 4.94 9.34
N LEU A 67 14.22 5.20 8.83
CA LEU A 67 12.99 5.26 9.65
C LEU A 67 12.66 3.91 10.29
N LEU A 68 12.83 2.81 9.55
CA LEU A 68 12.61 1.45 10.07
C LEU A 68 13.65 1.06 11.12
N ALA A 69 14.91 1.44 10.93
CA ALA A 69 15.97 1.19 11.91
C ALA A 69 15.73 1.95 13.23
N ALA A 70 15.05 3.10 13.18
CA ALA A 70 14.67 3.88 14.35
C ALA A 70 13.46 3.34 15.11
N LEU A 71 12.79 2.29 14.61
CA LEU A 71 11.72 1.62 15.34
C LEU A 71 12.27 0.98 16.63
N PRO A 72 11.45 0.91 17.69
CA PRO A 72 11.84 0.26 18.94
C PRO A 72 12.16 -1.21 18.70
N ASP A 73 13.12 -1.72 19.46
CA ASP A 73 13.47 -3.13 19.45
C ASP A 73 12.39 -3.96 20.15
N HIS A 74 12.27 -5.22 19.74
CA HIS A 74 11.33 -6.16 20.32
C HIS A 74 11.82 -6.61 21.70
N GLU A 75 11.05 -6.27 22.74
CA GLU A 75 11.29 -6.77 24.10
C GLU A 75 10.95 -8.26 24.19
N GLU A 76 11.84 -9.06 24.78
CA GLU A 76 11.76 -10.52 24.83
C GLU A 76 10.49 -11.04 25.53
N ASP A 77 9.99 -10.29 26.52
CA ASP A 77 8.78 -10.60 27.29
C ASP A 77 7.48 -10.00 26.71
N SER A 78 7.58 -9.22 25.63
CA SER A 78 6.40 -8.60 25.02
C SER A 78 5.64 -9.62 24.17
N PRO A 79 4.32 -9.80 24.39
CA PRO A 79 3.57 -10.75 23.59
C PRO A 79 3.42 -10.28 22.15
N GLU A 80 3.58 -11.21 21.20
CA GLU A 80 3.56 -10.97 19.74
C GLU A 80 2.37 -10.13 19.26
N TRP A 81 1.19 -10.31 19.86
CA TRP A 81 -0.03 -9.59 19.48
C TRP A 81 0.01 -8.09 19.79
N ARG A 82 0.89 -7.63 20.68
CA ARG A 82 1.09 -6.20 20.96
C ARG A 82 1.94 -5.49 19.91
N ARG A 83 2.72 -6.22 19.11
CA ARG A 83 3.54 -5.62 18.06
C ARG A 83 2.63 -4.93 17.04
N PRO A 84 2.80 -3.63 16.76
CA PRO A 84 2.00 -2.94 15.77
C PRO A 84 2.07 -3.60 14.39
N TYR A 85 0.96 -3.54 13.66
CA TYR A 85 0.95 -3.84 12.22
C TYR A 85 1.60 -2.69 11.46
N LEU A 86 2.53 -3.02 10.58
CA LEU A 86 3.34 -2.06 9.86
C LEU A 86 3.03 -2.09 8.36
N GLU A 87 2.62 -0.93 7.83
CA GLU A 87 2.65 -0.62 6.41
C GLU A 87 3.92 0.16 6.08
N VAL A 88 4.64 -0.28 5.04
CA VAL A 88 5.82 0.41 4.53
C VAL A 88 5.52 0.94 3.13
N CYS A 89 5.72 2.24 2.89
CA CYS A 89 5.57 2.87 1.59
C CYS A 89 6.93 3.39 1.09
N VAL A 90 7.34 2.99 -0.11
CA VAL A 90 8.68 3.34 -0.64
C VAL A 90 8.56 4.00 -2.00
N ALA A 91 9.10 5.20 -2.15
CA ALA A 91 9.21 5.86 -3.44
C ALA A 91 10.36 5.24 -4.25
N LEU A 92 10.06 4.76 -5.45
CA LEU A 92 11.04 4.10 -6.31
C LEU A 92 11.00 4.65 -7.74
N PRO A 93 12.15 4.97 -8.36
CA PRO A 93 12.20 5.39 -9.76
C PRO A 93 12.00 4.23 -10.73
N ARG A 94 12.29 3.00 -10.29
CA ARG A 94 12.24 1.77 -11.08
C ARG A 94 11.93 0.56 -10.19
N PRO A 95 11.55 -0.60 -10.75
CA PRO A 95 11.38 -1.82 -9.97
C PRO A 95 12.66 -2.19 -9.21
N GLU A 96 12.52 -2.56 -7.94
CA GLU A 96 13.62 -2.99 -7.07
C GLU A 96 13.31 -4.41 -6.56
N PRO A 97 13.84 -5.47 -7.21
CA PRO A 97 13.57 -6.86 -6.85
C PRO A 97 13.96 -7.20 -5.40
N SER A 98 14.99 -6.53 -4.86
CA SER A 98 15.49 -6.76 -3.50
C SER A 98 14.75 -5.97 -2.42
N LEU A 99 13.72 -5.19 -2.78
CA LEU A 99 13.02 -4.26 -1.88
C LEU A 99 12.54 -4.96 -0.60
N ARG A 100 11.81 -6.07 -0.77
CA ARG A 100 11.25 -6.83 0.35
C ARG A 100 12.35 -7.33 1.29
N HIS A 101 13.41 -7.93 0.73
CA HIS A 101 14.53 -8.45 1.50
C HIS A 101 15.24 -7.34 2.29
N LYS A 102 15.49 -6.17 1.66
CA LYS A 102 16.09 -5.01 2.31
C LYS A 102 15.24 -4.51 3.49
N VAL A 103 13.92 -4.43 3.31
CA VAL A 103 12.98 -4.00 4.37
C VAL A 103 12.91 -5.03 5.51
N GLU A 104 12.76 -6.31 5.19
CA GLU A 104 12.66 -7.38 6.19
C GLU A 104 13.93 -7.48 7.04
N LYS A 105 15.12 -7.38 6.42
CA LYS A 105 16.40 -7.38 7.12
C LYS A 105 16.52 -6.27 8.17
N VAL A 106 16.01 -5.08 7.88
CA VAL A 106 16.04 -3.93 8.80
C VAL A 106 15.02 -4.10 9.94
N LEU A 107 13.96 -4.86 9.69
CA LEU A 107 12.91 -5.16 10.67
C LEU A 107 13.24 -6.34 11.59
N GLU A 108 14.33 -7.08 11.33
CA GLU A 108 14.81 -8.12 12.23
C GLU A 108 15.06 -7.54 13.64
N GLY A 109 14.43 -8.15 14.64
CA GLY A 109 14.51 -7.68 16.03
C GLY A 109 13.69 -6.43 16.35
N LYS A 110 12.93 -5.85 15.40
CA LYS A 110 12.07 -4.68 15.66
C LYS A 110 10.68 -5.06 16.19
N ALA A 111 10.15 -4.23 17.07
CA ALA A 111 8.81 -4.36 17.64
C ALA A 111 7.71 -3.95 16.65
N ALA A 112 7.74 -4.46 15.42
CA ALA A 112 6.73 -4.20 14.39
C ALA A 112 6.56 -5.43 13.49
N ARG A 113 5.35 -5.60 12.94
CA ARG A 113 5.01 -6.71 12.04
C ARG A 113 4.70 -6.17 10.66
N LEU A 114 5.57 -6.42 9.68
CA LEU A 114 5.33 -6.03 8.30
C LEU A 114 4.09 -6.77 7.76
N VAL A 115 3.03 -6.02 7.47
CA VAL A 115 1.80 -6.57 6.87
C VAL A 115 1.63 -6.14 5.42
N LYS A 116 2.22 -5.01 5.03
CA LYS A 116 2.09 -4.48 3.68
C LYS A 116 3.34 -3.67 3.29
N LEU A 117 3.83 -3.93 2.08
CA LEU A 117 4.91 -3.17 1.45
C LEU A 117 4.41 -2.62 0.12
N THR A 118 4.33 -1.30 0.02
CA THR A 118 3.74 -0.58 -1.12
C THR A 118 4.84 0.21 -1.84
N PRO A 119 5.29 -0.22 -3.02
CA PRO A 119 6.12 0.63 -3.88
C PRO A 119 5.24 1.72 -4.51
N ALA A 120 5.69 2.97 -4.41
CA ALA A 120 5.11 4.12 -5.09
C ALA A 120 6.09 4.58 -6.16
N TYR A 121 5.78 4.27 -7.42
CA TYR A 121 6.69 4.63 -8.51
C TYR A 121 6.58 6.10 -8.88
N THR A 122 7.71 6.75 -9.15
CA THR A 122 7.78 8.20 -9.43
C THR A 122 7.41 8.57 -10.88
N GLY A 123 7.04 7.59 -11.71
CA GLY A 123 6.44 7.84 -13.01
C GLY A 123 5.13 8.60 -12.88
N THR A 124 4.73 9.27 -13.97
CA THR A 124 3.56 10.16 -13.96
C THR A 124 2.22 9.41 -13.84
N GLY A 125 2.21 8.08 -14.03
CA GLY A 125 1.01 7.25 -13.85
C GLY A 125 -0.12 7.57 -14.83
N GLY A 126 0.10 8.44 -15.82
CA GLY A 126 -0.90 8.97 -16.73
C GLY A 126 -1.74 7.88 -17.39
N ALA A 127 -3.06 8.05 -17.46
CA ALA A 127 -3.95 7.04 -18.02
C ALA A 127 -3.52 6.63 -19.43
N LEU A 128 -3.69 5.35 -19.81
CA LEU A 128 -3.47 4.86 -21.19
C LEU A 128 -4.21 5.70 -22.25
N ALA A 129 -5.24 6.44 -21.85
CA ALA A 129 -6.05 7.32 -22.69
C ALA A 129 -5.39 8.68 -23.03
N GLU A 130 -4.33 9.09 -22.32
CA GLU A 130 -3.57 10.32 -22.66
C GLU A 130 -2.36 10.04 -23.55
N ALA A 131 -2.21 8.81 -24.04
CA ALA A 131 -1.25 8.52 -25.10
C ALA A 131 -1.58 9.43 -26.30
N GLN A 132 -0.60 10.26 -26.68
CA GLN A 132 -0.60 11.04 -27.92
C GLN A 132 -1.20 10.22 -29.09
N PRO A 133 -1.89 10.85 -30.06
CA PRO A 133 -2.38 10.16 -31.24
C PRO A 133 -1.18 9.52 -31.98
N GLY A 134 -0.98 8.24 -31.73
CA GLY A 134 0.10 7.42 -32.28
C GLY A 134 -0.45 6.17 -32.92
N LEU A 135 0.45 5.40 -33.54
CA LEU A 135 0.22 4.15 -34.28
C LEU A 135 -0.93 3.31 -33.68
N SER A 136 -1.80 2.83 -34.58
CA SER A 136 -2.92 1.96 -34.25
C SER A 136 -2.44 0.76 -33.44
N LEU A 137 -3.26 0.21 -32.54
CA LEU A 137 -2.93 -1.01 -31.79
C LEU A 137 -2.50 -2.17 -32.71
N LYS A 138 -2.95 -2.18 -33.97
CA LYS A 138 -2.57 -3.17 -34.99
C LYS A 138 -1.13 -3.03 -35.50
N GLU A 139 -0.52 -1.87 -35.32
CA GLU A 139 0.81 -1.52 -35.82
C GLU A 139 1.87 -1.55 -34.72
N ARG A 140 1.47 -1.80 -33.46
CA ARG A 140 2.37 -1.90 -32.31
C ARG A 140 2.86 -3.32 -32.12
N THR A 141 4.16 -3.48 -31.94
CA THR A 141 4.75 -4.72 -31.47
C THR A 141 4.52 -4.89 -29.96
N PRO A 142 4.61 -6.13 -29.41
CA PRO A 142 4.60 -6.35 -27.97
C PRO A 142 5.67 -5.52 -27.24
N GLU A 143 6.83 -5.32 -27.87
CA GLU A 143 7.91 -4.48 -27.32
C GLU A 143 7.49 -3.01 -27.24
N ASP A 144 6.84 -2.47 -28.27
CA ASP A 144 6.35 -1.08 -28.26
C ASP A 144 5.35 -0.85 -27.13
N VAL A 145 4.47 -1.83 -26.89
CA VAL A 145 3.51 -1.81 -25.78
C VAL A 145 4.22 -1.89 -24.44
N PHE A 146 5.21 -2.77 -24.30
CA PHE A 146 6.03 -2.89 -23.08
C PHE A 146 6.76 -1.56 -22.77
N ARG A 147 7.44 -0.97 -23.75
CA ARG A 147 8.15 0.31 -23.59
C ARG A 147 7.20 1.45 -23.21
N ALA A 148 6.04 1.53 -23.86
CA ALA A 148 5.03 2.55 -23.56
C ALA A 148 4.46 2.39 -22.15
N ARG A 149 4.20 1.15 -21.71
CA ARG A 149 3.74 0.86 -20.34
C ARG A 149 4.82 1.19 -19.31
N TYR A 150 6.06 0.83 -19.59
CA TYR A 150 7.21 1.08 -18.71
C TYR A 150 7.44 2.58 -18.52
N ALA A 151 7.47 3.36 -19.60
CA ALA A 151 7.67 4.81 -19.56
C ALA A 151 6.56 5.59 -18.82
N ARG A 152 5.37 4.99 -18.66
CA ARG A 152 4.29 5.57 -17.84
C ARG A 152 4.57 5.42 -16.34
N ASP A 153 5.03 4.24 -15.95
CA ASP A 153 5.20 3.88 -14.54
C ASP A 153 6.58 4.32 -14.01
N PHE A 154 7.57 4.50 -14.89
CA PHE A 154 8.95 4.83 -14.56
C PHE A 154 9.47 5.97 -15.44
N GLN A 155 10.37 6.80 -14.90
CA GLN A 155 10.92 7.96 -15.63
C GLN A 155 12.06 7.59 -16.60
N GLU A 156 12.69 6.43 -16.38
CA GLU A 156 13.82 5.95 -17.18
C GLU A 156 13.36 4.91 -18.20
N PRO A 157 14.07 4.73 -19.33
CA PRO A 157 13.80 3.63 -20.25
C PRO A 157 14.12 2.28 -19.58
N PRO A 158 13.50 1.18 -20.04
CA PRO A 158 13.84 -0.15 -19.54
C PRO A 158 15.30 -0.47 -19.84
N ALA A 159 16.01 -1.03 -18.86
CA ALA A 159 17.40 -1.43 -19.02
C ALA A 159 17.55 -2.51 -20.12
N PRO A 160 18.70 -2.58 -20.83
CA PRO A 160 18.90 -3.58 -21.89
C PRO A 160 18.65 -5.02 -21.44
N VAL A 161 19.15 -5.38 -20.26
CA VAL A 161 18.95 -6.72 -19.66
C VAL A 161 17.47 -7.05 -19.44
N LEU A 162 16.64 -6.05 -19.11
CA LEU A 162 15.21 -6.26 -18.92
C LEU A 162 14.49 -6.47 -20.25
N LEU A 163 14.94 -5.80 -21.32
CA LEU A 163 14.42 -6.01 -22.67
C LEU A 163 14.82 -7.38 -23.22
N GLU A 164 16.07 -7.80 -23.00
CA GLU A 164 16.53 -9.14 -23.36
C GLU A 164 15.70 -10.21 -22.64
N ALA A 165 15.46 -10.06 -21.33
CA ALA A 165 14.60 -10.98 -20.58
C ALA A 165 13.16 -11.00 -21.12
N PHE A 166 12.62 -9.84 -21.51
CA PHE A 166 11.30 -9.75 -22.15
C PHE A 166 11.27 -10.48 -23.49
N HIS A 167 12.29 -10.33 -24.33
CA HIS A 167 12.39 -11.01 -25.63
C HIS A 167 12.49 -12.52 -25.48
N THR A 168 13.26 -13.01 -24.51
CA THR A 168 13.35 -14.44 -24.19
C THR A 168 11.97 -15.00 -23.84
N LEU A 169 11.27 -14.38 -22.89
CA LEU A 169 9.93 -14.81 -22.48
C LEU A 169 8.90 -14.73 -23.62
N LEU A 170 8.99 -13.70 -24.47
CA LEU A 170 8.10 -13.55 -25.62
C LEU A 170 8.30 -14.67 -26.64
N THR A 171 9.56 -15.05 -26.88
CA THR A 171 9.91 -16.15 -27.80
C THR A 171 9.36 -17.47 -27.27
N GLU A 172 9.58 -17.78 -25.99
CA GLU A 172 9.06 -19.01 -25.35
C GLU A 172 7.52 -19.12 -25.49
N VAL A 173 6.79 -18.04 -25.20
CA VAL A 173 5.31 -18.04 -25.31
C VAL A 173 4.84 -18.19 -26.76
N GLN A 174 5.57 -17.63 -27.73
CA GLN A 174 5.23 -17.75 -29.16
C GLN A 174 5.50 -19.16 -29.69
N GLU A 175 6.56 -19.82 -29.21
CA GLU A 175 6.87 -21.21 -29.53
C GLU A 175 5.84 -22.18 -28.93
N GLU A 176 5.37 -21.95 -27.71
CA GLU A 176 4.30 -22.76 -27.08
C GLU A 176 2.93 -22.59 -27.75
N ALA A 177 2.68 -21.44 -28.38
CA ALA A 177 1.42 -21.14 -29.06
C ALA A 177 1.37 -21.61 -30.53
N SER A 178 2.50 -22.10 -31.07
CA SER A 178 2.66 -22.56 -32.45
C SER A 178 2.47 -24.07 -32.59
#